data_AF-A0A9P1MD58-F1
#
_entry.id   AF-A0A9P1MD58-F1
#
_cell.length_a   1.000
_cell.length_b   1.000
_cell.length_c   1.000
_cell.angle_alpha   90.00
_cell.angle_beta   90.00
_cell.angle_gamma   90.00
#
_symmetry.space_group_name_H-M   'P 1'
#
loop_
_entity.id
_entity.type
_entity.pdbx_description
1 polymer ?
#
loop_
_entity_poly.entity_id
_entity_poly.type
_entity_poly.pdbx_seq_one_letter_code
_entity_poly.pdbx_strand_id
1 'polypeptide(L)'
;MSSRSASGLDSNVNEKGQLRHLALHGDSSIQVALALGSLKTPNRLQFLARHHSESSVPTLPTSDLTVPSTRSLHQESRTVDALVLHRNTLAPRSSFFLYDSEADALTRDTSKSKAQLLSGKWKFHHSTSPFYGPQHFYEPEFESSEWDEVDVPGMWQCQGNPSEFDVSKFVKYDEDNLLAVEVYQRCDGTYLEDQDQIWLSGIFRDVYLHSFPKAHPEDFHVHTILDDHYKHAELRVDITLSRAADVALKLLDADGNTVAEAAKRLDPKGHISVDIKHPHKWTAETPYLYTLVASLWIIDEADLECHGFGAVGADASKFTSDNPEWTDAYVDRARQMVQRDKNHPSIVIWSLGNEAFYGRNHKAMYDFIKTVDTSRPVHYEQDFDAHSADMHSRMYASVDSIIRMAEEKEWKKPLVLCEYVHAMGNGPGGIKEYIDAFYKYPRLMGGFVWEWANHGLKTKNAEGEWYYAYGGDWGDDPHDGHFCMDGLLNSDHTPTPD
;
A
#
# COMPACT_ATOMS: atom_id res chain seq x y z
N MET A 1 54.35 9.98 -8.19
CA MET A 1 53.70 11.07 -7.43
C MET A 1 52.47 11.51 -8.21
N SER A 2 51.35 11.79 -7.52
CA SER A 2 50.18 12.64 -7.90
C SER A 2 49.77 12.80 -9.39
N SER A 3 48.48 12.79 -9.80
CA SER A 3 47.20 12.69 -9.08
C SER A 3 46.02 12.90 -10.06
N ARG A 4 44.86 12.21 -9.86
CA ARG A 4 43.46 12.64 -10.22
C ARG A 4 43.15 12.95 -11.72
N SER A 5 41.93 12.88 -12.25
CA SER A 5 40.66 12.20 -11.87
C SER A 5 39.63 12.29 -13.03
N ALA A 6 38.82 11.23 -13.21
CA ALA A 6 37.50 11.10 -13.87
C ALA A 6 36.89 12.15 -14.82
N SER A 7 36.40 11.68 -15.98
CA SER A 7 35.13 12.00 -16.71
C SER A 7 35.22 11.42 -18.13
N GLY A 8 34.15 10.98 -18.83
CA GLY A 8 32.73 10.76 -18.52
C GLY A 8 32.12 9.86 -19.61
N LEU A 9 30.94 9.26 -19.39
CA LEU A 9 30.30 8.37 -20.38
C LEU A 9 29.66 9.14 -21.54
N ASP A 10 29.68 8.58 -22.76
CA ASP A 10 28.63 8.82 -23.74
C ASP A 10 28.52 7.68 -24.78
N SER A 11 27.36 7.58 -25.45
CA SER A 11 26.93 6.58 -26.46
C SER A 11 26.64 5.15 -25.97
N ASN A 12 25.35 4.76 -26.01
CA ASN A 12 24.85 3.40 -25.72
C ASN A 12 23.92 2.90 -26.86
N VAL A 13 24.38 3.00 -28.10
CA VAL A 13 23.72 2.41 -29.29
C VAL A 13 24.79 1.72 -30.13
N ASN A 14 24.54 0.48 -30.58
CA ASN A 14 25.37 -0.19 -31.58
C ASN A 14 24.66 -0.22 -32.95
N GLU A 15 25.43 -0.41 -34.02
CA GLU A 15 24.99 -0.29 -35.41
C GLU A 15 23.97 -1.36 -35.88
N LYS A 16 23.45 -2.20 -34.97
CA LYS A 16 22.47 -3.26 -35.26
C LYS A 16 21.09 -3.05 -34.64
N GLY A 17 20.85 -1.94 -33.95
CA GLY A 17 19.49 -1.49 -33.59
C GLY A 17 18.73 -2.40 -32.62
N GLN A 18 19.42 -3.05 -31.68
CA GLN A 18 18.78 -3.78 -30.58
C GLN A 18 18.76 -2.94 -29.31
N LEU A 19 17.57 -2.76 -28.73
CA LEU A 19 17.37 -2.14 -27.42
C LEU A 19 17.92 -3.06 -26.32
N ARG A 20 18.53 -2.47 -25.28
CA ARG A 20 18.79 -3.19 -24.02
C ARG A 20 17.49 -3.22 -23.21
N HIS A 21 17.22 -4.37 -22.58
CA HIS A 21 16.12 -4.53 -21.63
C HIS A 21 16.23 -3.49 -20.52
N LEU A 22 15.11 -2.84 -20.18
CA LEU A 22 15.04 -1.94 -19.03
C LEU A 22 14.62 -2.77 -17.80
N ALA A 23 15.53 -2.92 -16.85
CA ALA A 23 15.15 -3.23 -15.47
C ALA A 23 14.54 -1.95 -14.86
N LEU A 24 13.30 -2.02 -14.39
CA LEU A 24 12.62 -0.89 -13.79
C LEU A 24 13.04 -0.74 -12.31
N HIS A 25 13.86 0.27 -12.04
CA HIS A 25 14.03 0.84 -10.70
C HIS A 25 13.51 2.28 -10.70
N GLY A 26 12.63 2.63 -9.76
CA GLY A 26 12.32 4.03 -9.46
C GLY A 26 10.84 4.34 -9.25
N ASP A 27 10.51 4.60 -7.99
CA ASP A 27 9.31 5.29 -7.52
C ASP A 27 8.91 6.48 -8.44
N SER A 28 7.71 6.40 -9.02
CA SER A 28 7.19 7.32 -10.03
C SER A 28 5.90 8.01 -9.55
N SER A 29 6.05 8.81 -8.50
CA SER A 29 5.04 9.68 -7.89
C SER A 29 4.98 11.09 -8.51
N ILE A 30 3.82 11.76 -8.50
CA ILE A 30 3.81 13.23 -8.45
C ILE A 30 4.36 13.55 -7.07
N GLN A 31 5.53 14.19 -7.01
CA GLN A 31 6.26 14.33 -5.76
C GLN A 31 5.63 15.46 -4.96
N VAL A 32 4.81 15.11 -3.96
CA VAL A 32 4.15 16.10 -3.09
C VAL A 32 4.95 16.30 -1.82
N ALA A 33 5.35 17.53 -1.57
CA ALA A 33 6.23 17.93 -0.48
C ALA A 33 5.51 18.95 0.42
N LEU A 34 5.34 18.64 1.71
CA LEU A 34 4.55 19.46 2.65
C LEU A 34 5.44 20.16 3.69
N ALA A 35 5.43 21.49 3.68
CA ALA A 35 6.18 22.32 4.63
C ALA A 35 5.25 22.98 5.67
N LEU A 36 5.60 22.86 6.96
CA LEU A 36 4.89 23.41 8.12
C LEU A 36 5.92 23.90 9.16
N GLY A 37 5.83 25.14 9.64
CA GLY A 37 6.84 25.74 10.52
C GLY A 37 7.14 25.00 11.84
N SER A 38 8.30 25.28 12.43
CA SER A 38 8.97 24.51 13.50
C SER A 38 8.12 24.05 14.69
N LEU A 39 8.31 22.80 15.12
CA LEU A 39 7.78 22.23 16.37
C LEU A 39 8.90 21.50 17.15
N LYS A 40 8.71 21.34 18.47
CA LYS A 40 9.65 20.59 19.34
C LYS A 40 9.30 19.10 19.37
N THR A 41 10.32 18.24 19.37
CA THR A 41 10.19 16.78 19.48
C THR A 41 10.29 16.31 20.94
N PRO A 42 9.56 15.24 21.34
CA PRO A 42 9.78 14.57 22.63
C PRO A 42 11.12 13.79 22.64
N ASN A 43 11.62 13.47 23.84
CA ASN A 43 12.81 12.63 24.04
C ASN A 43 12.43 11.16 24.33
N ARG A 44 13.40 10.27 24.10
CA ARG A 44 13.49 8.82 24.44
C ARG A 44 12.18 7.99 24.49
N LEU A 45 12.15 7.00 23.60
CA LEU A 45 11.11 5.99 23.50
C LEU A 45 11.74 4.60 23.77
N GLN A 46 11.01 3.73 24.47
CA GLN A 46 11.33 2.32 24.65
C GLN A 46 10.31 1.46 23.89
N PHE A 47 10.74 0.32 23.32
CA PHE A 47 9.94 -0.47 22.39
C PHE A 47 9.92 -1.96 22.73
N LEU A 48 8.73 -2.55 22.82
CA LEU A 48 8.48 -3.98 23.05
C LEU A 48 7.59 -4.56 21.95
N ALA A 49 7.91 -5.76 21.47
CA ALA A 49 7.08 -6.53 20.56
C ALA A 49 6.88 -7.97 21.06
N ARG A 50 5.64 -8.46 21.00
CA ARG A 50 5.25 -9.83 21.32
C ARG A 50 4.58 -10.46 20.09
N HIS A 51 4.93 -11.70 19.75
CA HIS A 51 4.38 -12.39 18.58
C HIS A 51 3.78 -13.77 18.91
N HIS A 52 2.68 -14.12 18.25
CA HIS A 52 2.00 -15.42 18.34
C HIS A 52 1.96 -16.19 17.02
N SER A 53 2.45 -17.43 17.02
CA SER A 53 2.31 -18.38 15.90
C SER A 53 1.49 -19.61 16.31
N GLU A 54 0.37 -19.89 15.62
CA GLU A 54 -0.40 -21.13 15.83
C GLU A 54 0.08 -22.24 14.90
N SER A 55 0.50 -23.38 15.46
CA SER A 55 1.14 -24.49 14.74
C SER A 55 0.18 -25.51 14.11
N SER A 56 -1.13 -25.24 14.06
CA SER A 56 -2.09 -26.15 13.41
C SER A 56 -3.39 -25.44 13.06
N VAL A 57 -3.95 -25.75 11.88
CA VAL A 57 -5.33 -25.38 11.52
C VAL A 57 -6.31 -26.07 12.50
N PRO A 58 -7.28 -25.37 13.08
CA PRO A 58 -8.37 -26.01 13.82
C PRO A 58 -9.21 -26.87 12.88
N THR A 59 -9.00 -28.19 12.91
CA THR A 59 -9.87 -29.13 12.20
C THR A 59 -11.24 -29.11 12.86
N LEU A 60 -12.24 -28.58 12.15
CA LEU A 60 -13.64 -28.67 12.57
C LEU A 60 -14.01 -30.17 12.69
N PRO A 61 -14.46 -30.65 13.88
CA PRO A 61 -14.87 -32.03 14.02
C PRO A 61 -16.06 -32.33 13.11
N THR A 62 -15.89 -33.26 12.16
CA THR A 62 -16.97 -33.71 11.28
C THR A 62 -17.91 -34.69 11.98
N SER A 63 -18.49 -34.27 13.10
CA SER A 63 -19.57 -34.96 13.83
C SER A 63 -20.22 -34.01 14.84
N ASP A 64 -21.55 -34.04 14.91
CA ASP A 64 -22.43 -33.25 15.79
C ASP A 64 -22.54 -31.74 15.51
N LEU A 65 -23.30 -31.43 14.47
CA LEU A 65 -23.99 -30.14 14.29
C LEU A 65 -25.04 -29.91 15.39
N THR A 66 -24.57 -29.55 16.59
CA THR A 66 -25.34 -28.69 17.50
C THR A 66 -24.62 -27.35 17.58
N VAL A 67 -25.05 -26.40 16.76
CA VAL A 67 -24.51 -25.03 16.76
C VAL A 67 -24.72 -24.42 18.15
N PRO A 68 -23.66 -24.19 18.95
CA PRO A 68 -23.78 -23.40 20.16
C PRO A 68 -24.13 -21.98 19.72
N SER A 69 -25.04 -21.31 20.41
CA SER A 69 -25.37 -19.93 20.04
C SER A 69 -24.11 -19.06 20.13
N THR A 70 -23.83 -18.30 19.05
CA THR A 70 -22.58 -17.54 18.83
C THR A 70 -22.13 -16.69 20.04
N ARG A 71 -23.08 -16.28 20.89
CA ARG A 71 -22.85 -15.51 22.11
C ARG A 71 -21.83 -16.04 23.11
N SER A 72 -21.51 -17.34 23.18
CA SER A 72 -20.60 -17.84 24.23
C SER A 72 -19.11 -17.81 23.90
N LEU A 73 -18.70 -17.55 22.65
CA LEU A 73 -17.29 -17.44 22.25
C LEU A 73 -16.80 -15.99 22.13
N HIS A 74 -17.72 -15.02 21.99
CA HIS A 74 -17.41 -13.60 21.78
C HIS A 74 -16.74 -12.88 22.97
N GLN A 75 -16.51 -13.53 24.11
CA GLN A 75 -16.08 -12.84 25.34
C GLN A 75 -14.59 -13.03 25.72
N GLU A 76 -13.86 -13.93 25.05
CA GLU A 76 -12.47 -14.26 25.44
C GLU A 76 -11.42 -14.12 24.32
N SER A 77 -11.79 -14.08 23.04
CA SER A 77 -10.81 -13.87 21.94
C SER A 77 -10.75 -12.42 21.46
N ARG A 78 -9.54 -11.86 21.35
CA ARG A 78 -9.28 -10.53 20.78
C ARG A 78 -9.09 -10.55 19.24
N THR A 79 -9.05 -11.73 18.62
CA THR A 79 -8.58 -11.94 17.23
C THR A 79 -9.59 -12.66 16.34
N VAL A 80 -10.82 -12.89 16.84
CA VAL A 80 -11.88 -13.61 16.14
C VAL A 80 -13.20 -12.83 16.28
N ASP A 81 -13.24 -11.67 15.63
CA ASP A 81 -14.47 -10.88 15.44
C ASP A 81 -14.36 -10.07 14.14
N ALA A 82 -14.87 -10.67 13.06
CA ALA A 82 -14.81 -10.12 11.70
C ALA A 82 -15.49 -8.76 11.51
N LEU A 83 -16.26 -8.31 12.50
CA LEU A 83 -16.91 -7.00 12.50
C LEU A 83 -15.95 -5.88 12.95
N VAL A 84 -14.75 -6.23 13.41
CA VAL A 84 -13.78 -5.33 14.04
C VAL A 84 -12.54 -5.20 13.14
N LEU A 85 -12.70 -4.50 12.03
CA LEU A 85 -11.60 -4.24 11.08
C LEU A 85 -10.47 -3.44 11.73
N HIS A 86 -10.83 -2.42 12.51
CA HIS A 86 -9.89 -1.52 13.20
C HIS A 86 -10.49 -1.01 14.51
N ARG A 87 -9.63 -0.60 15.46
CA ARG A 87 -10.04 0.19 16.63
C ARG A 87 -9.07 1.35 16.85
N ASN A 88 -9.61 2.56 16.96
CA ASN A 88 -8.86 3.80 17.22
C ASN A 88 -7.79 4.17 16.17
N THR A 89 -7.89 3.65 14.94
CA THR A 89 -7.04 4.08 13.83
C THR A 89 -7.52 5.40 13.25
N LEU A 90 -6.61 6.13 12.61
CA LEU A 90 -6.96 7.29 11.78
C LEU A 90 -7.56 6.85 10.45
N ALA A 91 -8.33 7.74 9.82
CA ALA A 91 -8.87 7.49 8.49
C ALA A 91 -7.72 7.38 7.46
N PRO A 92 -7.80 6.44 6.48
CA PRO A 92 -6.76 6.31 5.47
C PRO A 92 -6.69 7.56 4.59
N ARG A 93 -5.46 8.01 4.36
CA ARG A 93 -5.09 9.28 3.71
C ARG A 93 -3.90 9.05 2.78
N SER A 94 -3.61 10.01 1.90
CA SER A 94 -2.40 9.93 1.07
C SER A 94 -1.11 9.95 1.87
N SER A 95 -0.10 9.24 1.36
CA SER A 95 1.25 9.20 1.93
C SER A 95 1.92 10.56 1.86
N PHE A 96 2.33 11.11 3.01
CA PHE A 96 3.15 12.33 3.06
C PHE A 96 3.97 12.45 4.36
N PHE A 97 5.10 13.15 4.25
CA PHE A 97 5.90 13.61 5.37
C PHE A 97 5.80 15.13 5.52
N LEU A 98 5.83 15.61 6.75
CA LEU A 98 5.82 17.04 7.08
C LEU A 98 7.25 17.51 7.36
N TYR A 99 7.64 18.64 6.80
CA TYR A 99 8.99 19.20 6.94
C TYR A 99 8.91 20.62 7.54
N ASP A 100 10.00 21.08 8.16
CA ASP A 100 10.07 22.45 8.71
C ASP A 100 10.21 23.53 7.63
N SER A 101 10.69 23.18 6.43
CA SER A 101 10.89 24.11 5.32
C SER A 101 10.62 23.48 3.95
N GLU A 102 10.34 24.32 2.95
CA GLU A 102 10.29 23.92 1.53
C GLU A 102 11.61 23.25 1.10
N ALA A 103 12.75 23.80 1.53
CA ALA A 103 14.07 23.30 1.14
C ALA A 103 14.32 21.87 1.63
N ASP A 104 13.91 21.53 2.85
CA ASP A 104 14.04 20.17 3.39
C ASP A 104 13.05 19.21 2.73
N ALA A 105 11.80 19.67 2.50
CA ALA A 105 10.78 18.90 1.81
C ALA A 105 11.21 18.51 0.38
N LEU A 106 11.90 19.41 -0.32
CA LEU A 106 12.46 19.17 -1.65
C LEU A 106 13.63 18.16 -1.66
N THR A 107 14.33 17.92 -0.54
CA THR A 107 15.36 16.86 -0.51
C THR A 107 14.81 15.46 -0.34
N ARG A 108 13.51 15.30 -0.01
CA ARG A 108 12.81 14.01 0.18
C ARG A 108 13.46 13.07 1.20
N ASP A 109 14.27 13.65 2.07
CA ASP A 109 15.04 12.94 3.08
C ASP A 109 14.19 12.87 4.34
N THR A 110 13.57 11.72 4.58
CA THR A 110 12.63 11.53 5.69
C THR A 110 13.28 11.80 7.05
N SER A 111 14.61 11.73 7.18
CA SER A 111 15.34 12.09 8.40
C SER A 111 15.30 13.59 8.73
N LYS A 112 14.93 14.45 7.77
CA LYS A 112 14.69 15.89 7.96
C LYS A 112 13.21 16.25 8.15
N SER A 113 12.34 15.25 8.12
CA SER A 113 10.92 15.45 8.39
C SER A 113 10.64 15.54 9.89
N LYS A 114 9.42 15.92 10.25
CA LYS A 114 8.86 15.86 11.60
C LYS A 114 8.46 14.45 12.04
N ALA A 115 8.79 13.43 11.25
CA ALA A 115 8.61 12.04 11.62
C ALA A 115 9.88 11.50 12.28
N GLN A 116 9.73 10.92 13.47
CA GLN A 116 10.78 10.15 14.10
C GLN A 116 10.71 8.71 13.63
N LEU A 117 11.77 8.22 13.00
CA LEU A 117 11.93 6.80 12.67
C LEU A 117 12.07 5.99 13.98
N LEU A 118 11.22 4.98 14.16
CA LEU A 118 11.20 4.08 15.32
C LEU A 118 11.77 2.68 14.98
N SER A 119 12.10 2.46 13.71
CA SER A 119 12.90 1.35 13.20
C SER A 119 14.27 1.29 13.90
N GLY A 120 14.67 0.10 14.35
CA GLY A 120 15.86 -0.13 15.17
C GLY A 120 15.77 -1.47 15.92
N LYS A 121 16.52 -1.62 17.02
CA LYS A 121 16.41 -2.80 17.89
C LYS A 121 15.20 -2.69 18.83
N TRP A 122 14.35 -3.71 18.80
CA TRP A 122 13.17 -3.85 19.67
C TRP A 122 13.32 -5.09 20.55
N LYS A 123 12.89 -5.01 21.82
CA LYS A 123 12.82 -6.19 22.70
C LYS A 123 11.69 -7.09 22.25
N PHE A 124 11.95 -8.39 22.17
CA PHE A 124 11.08 -9.35 21.50
C PHE A 124 10.80 -10.61 22.33
N HIS A 125 9.55 -11.06 22.30
CA HIS A 125 9.16 -12.34 22.86
C HIS A 125 8.23 -13.11 21.90
N HIS A 126 8.62 -14.33 21.56
CA HIS A 126 7.81 -15.25 20.78
C HIS A 126 7.03 -16.21 21.70
N SER A 127 5.76 -16.43 21.38
CA SER A 127 4.95 -17.48 21.98
C SER A 127 4.20 -18.29 20.92
N THR A 128 3.93 -19.55 21.23
CA THR A 128 3.14 -20.46 20.38
C THR A 128 1.62 -20.28 20.56
N SER A 129 1.19 -19.38 21.45
CA SER A 129 -0.24 -19.04 21.61
C SER A 129 -0.45 -17.75 22.42
N PRO A 130 -1.51 -16.95 22.12
CA PRO A 130 -1.98 -15.86 23.00
C PRO A 130 -2.01 -16.22 24.49
N PHE A 131 -2.39 -17.46 24.81
CA PHE A 131 -2.64 -17.91 26.17
C PHE A 131 -1.36 -18.27 26.96
N TYR A 132 -0.22 -18.45 26.28
CA TYR A 132 1.03 -18.88 26.91
C TYR A 132 2.08 -17.78 27.06
N GLY A 133 2.00 -16.72 26.25
CA GLY A 133 2.93 -15.59 26.38
C GLY A 133 2.67 -14.70 27.62
N PRO A 134 3.62 -13.84 27.99
CA PRO A 134 3.57 -13.01 29.18
C PRO A 134 2.39 -12.02 29.14
N GLN A 135 1.55 -12.11 30.16
CA GLN A 135 0.49 -11.15 30.43
C GLN A 135 1.08 -9.83 30.95
N HIS A 136 0.36 -8.72 30.80
CA HIS A 136 0.74 -7.40 31.32
C HIS A 136 2.07 -6.83 30.79
N PHE A 137 2.64 -7.38 29.71
CA PHE A 137 3.91 -6.92 29.12
C PHE A 137 3.91 -5.46 28.62
N TYR A 138 2.73 -4.83 28.53
CA TYR A 138 2.52 -3.44 28.15
C TYR A 138 2.55 -2.47 29.36
N GLU A 139 2.69 -2.96 30.59
CA GLU A 139 2.80 -2.14 31.80
C GLU A 139 4.26 -1.63 31.96
N PRO A 140 4.49 -0.34 32.28
CA PRO A 140 5.85 0.22 32.40
C PRO A 140 6.77 -0.48 33.40
N GLU A 141 6.18 -1.14 34.40
CA GLU A 141 6.87 -1.88 35.46
C GLU A 141 7.23 -3.33 35.05
N PHE A 142 6.95 -3.74 33.81
CA PHE A 142 7.21 -5.10 33.33
C PHE A 142 8.70 -5.33 33.01
N GLU A 143 9.31 -6.31 33.70
CA GLU A 143 10.69 -6.73 33.47
C GLU A 143 10.85 -7.50 32.15
N SER A 144 11.30 -6.79 31.12
CA SER A 144 11.63 -7.30 29.78
C SER A 144 13.14 -7.46 29.54
N SER A 145 13.94 -7.35 30.60
CA SER A 145 15.42 -7.35 30.53
C SER A 145 16.01 -8.65 29.97
N GLU A 146 15.34 -9.79 30.17
CA GLU A 146 15.70 -11.11 29.63
C GLU A 146 15.18 -11.38 28.20
N TRP A 147 14.47 -10.42 27.57
CA TRP A 147 13.98 -10.60 26.20
C TRP A 147 15.10 -10.38 25.16
N ASP A 148 15.05 -11.19 24.10
CA ASP A 148 15.90 -11.07 22.92
C ASP A 148 15.65 -9.74 22.18
N GLU A 149 16.53 -9.40 21.24
CA GLU A 149 16.41 -8.20 20.40
C GLU A 149 16.28 -8.56 18.92
N VAL A 150 15.26 -8.00 18.26
CA VAL A 150 15.05 -8.09 16.81
C VAL A 150 15.27 -6.73 16.16
N ASP A 151 15.66 -6.72 14.89
CA ASP A 151 15.61 -5.50 14.07
C ASP A 151 14.16 -5.20 13.64
N VAL A 152 13.83 -3.92 13.47
CA VAL A 152 12.58 -3.40 12.92
C VAL A 152 12.93 -2.29 11.90
N PRO A 153 12.35 -2.21 10.68
CA PRO A 153 11.46 -3.19 10.07
C PRO A 153 12.17 -4.53 9.97
N GLY A 154 11.44 -5.54 10.42
CA GLY A 154 11.99 -6.79 10.89
C GLY A 154 11.17 -7.90 10.34
N MET A 155 11.54 -8.31 9.14
CA MET A 155 11.14 -9.60 8.64
C MET A 155 11.75 -10.65 9.56
N TRP A 156 10.92 -11.46 10.22
CA TRP A 156 11.32 -12.87 10.20
C TRP A 156 11.08 -13.46 8.79
N GLN A 157 10.15 -12.93 7.96
CA GLN A 157 10.18 -13.07 6.47
C GLN A 157 9.53 -11.93 5.57
N CYS A 158 8.21 -11.66 5.56
CA CYS A 158 7.48 -10.68 4.67
C CYS A 158 6.00 -10.43 5.10
N GLN A 159 5.10 -9.80 4.32
CA GLN A 159 4.78 -8.34 4.30
C GLN A 159 3.28 -8.07 4.64
N GLY A 160 2.79 -6.82 4.50
CA GLY A 160 1.38 -6.41 4.62
C GLY A 160 1.14 -4.88 4.61
N ASN A 161 -0.06 -4.41 4.96
CA ASN A 161 -0.50 -3.00 4.86
C ASN A 161 -0.16 -2.10 6.08
N PRO A 162 -0.15 -0.75 5.93
CA PRO A 162 0.13 0.19 7.02
C PRO A 162 -1.09 0.49 7.92
N SER A 163 -0.85 0.94 9.16
CA SER A 163 -1.88 1.41 10.10
C SER A 163 -1.38 2.62 10.91
N GLU A 164 -2.25 3.61 11.15
CA GLU A 164 -1.92 4.85 11.89
C GLU A 164 -2.83 5.08 13.11
N PHE A 165 -2.27 5.64 14.19
CA PHE A 165 -2.96 5.89 15.45
C PHE A 165 -2.63 7.29 16.00
N ASP A 166 -3.63 8.04 16.49
CA ASP A 166 -3.38 9.28 17.24
C ASP A 166 -3.01 8.96 18.70
N VAL A 167 -1.72 9.07 19.01
CA VAL A 167 -1.16 8.82 20.34
C VAL A 167 -1.05 10.08 21.22
N SER A 168 -1.54 11.25 20.76
CA SER A 168 -1.29 12.56 21.40
C SER A 168 -1.73 12.67 22.86
N LYS A 169 -2.70 11.86 23.30
CA LYS A 169 -3.21 11.82 24.69
C LYS A 169 -2.46 10.84 25.59
N PHE A 170 -1.64 9.96 25.02
CA PHE A 170 -0.89 8.91 25.72
C PHE A 170 0.59 9.24 25.83
N VAL A 171 1.14 10.02 24.88
CA VAL A 171 2.51 10.53 24.94
C VAL A 171 2.66 11.49 26.12
N LYS A 172 3.58 11.15 27.01
CA LYS A 172 4.06 12.03 28.07
C LYS A 172 5.27 12.82 27.58
N TYR A 173 5.17 14.14 27.59
CA TYR A 173 6.29 15.01 27.21
C TYR A 173 7.36 15.03 28.29
N ASP A 174 8.63 15.06 27.88
CA ASP A 174 9.83 15.07 28.74
C ASP A 174 9.98 13.86 29.70
N GLU A 175 9.18 12.80 29.53
CA GLU A 175 9.30 11.49 30.21
C GLU A 175 9.65 10.37 29.20
N ASP A 176 10.23 9.26 29.69
CA ASP A 176 10.37 8.04 28.89
C ASP A 176 8.96 7.45 28.58
N ASN A 177 8.71 7.10 27.32
CA ASN A 177 7.46 6.47 26.90
C ASN A 177 7.69 5.02 26.42
N LEU A 178 6.71 4.14 26.68
CA LEU A 178 6.72 2.74 26.27
C LEU A 178 5.75 2.51 25.11
N LEU A 179 6.23 1.97 24.00
CA LEU A 179 5.40 1.43 22.91
C LEU A 179 5.48 -0.10 22.94
N ALA A 180 4.35 -0.75 23.23
CA ALA A 180 4.22 -2.20 23.27
C ALA A 180 3.24 -2.68 22.18
N VAL A 181 3.67 -3.62 21.34
CA VAL A 181 2.89 -4.16 20.22
C VAL A 181 2.72 -5.67 20.37
N GLU A 182 1.48 -6.17 20.23
CA GLU A 182 1.16 -7.59 20.19
C GLU A 182 0.72 -7.97 18.76
N VAL A 183 1.42 -8.92 18.14
CA VAL A 183 1.20 -9.36 16.76
C VAL A 183 0.72 -10.82 16.75
N TYR A 184 -0.29 -11.08 15.93
CA TYR A 184 -0.84 -12.42 15.70
C TYR A 184 -0.59 -12.85 14.26
N GLN A 185 -0.08 -14.05 14.04
CA GLN A 185 0.13 -14.59 12.69
C GLN A 185 -1.19 -14.83 11.93
N ARG A 186 -2.28 -15.11 12.66
CA ARG A 186 -3.59 -15.44 12.09
C ARG A 186 -4.71 -14.68 12.79
N CYS A 187 -5.67 -14.21 12.00
CA CYS A 187 -6.90 -13.54 12.43
C CYS A 187 -8.01 -13.83 11.39
N ASP A 188 -9.20 -13.28 11.58
CA ASP A 188 -10.27 -13.31 10.57
C ASP A 188 -9.86 -12.67 9.23
N GLY A 189 -9.02 -11.63 9.25
CA GLY A 189 -8.47 -10.99 8.05
C GLY A 189 -7.59 -11.91 7.18
N THR A 190 -7.02 -12.97 7.77
CA THR A 190 -6.19 -13.98 7.08
C THR A 190 -6.97 -14.73 5.98
N TYR A 191 -8.30 -14.86 6.11
CA TYR A 191 -9.15 -15.44 5.05
C TYR A 191 -9.25 -14.59 3.77
N LEU A 192 -8.69 -13.37 3.77
CA LEU A 192 -8.63 -12.47 2.61
C LEU A 192 -7.18 -12.21 2.14
N GLU A 193 -6.22 -12.99 2.66
CA GLU A 193 -4.77 -12.87 2.39
C GLU A 193 -4.15 -14.22 1.99
N ASP A 194 -5.00 -15.08 1.39
CA ASP A 194 -4.69 -16.37 0.79
C ASP A 194 -4.19 -16.18 -0.66
N GLN A 195 -3.08 -15.45 -0.81
CA GLN A 195 -2.33 -15.40 -2.07
C GLN A 195 -1.42 -16.64 -2.16
N ASP A 196 -1.10 -17.05 -3.39
CA ASP A 196 -0.04 -18.03 -3.64
C ASP A 196 1.34 -17.41 -3.34
N GLN A 197 1.72 -17.49 -2.07
CA GLN A 197 2.95 -16.92 -1.53
C GLN A 197 3.35 -17.67 -0.26
N ILE A 198 4.57 -17.42 0.21
CA ILE A 198 5.01 -17.90 1.52
C ILE A 198 4.21 -17.16 2.62
N TRP A 199 3.71 -17.87 3.63
CA TRP A 199 2.81 -17.36 4.69
C TRP A 199 3.53 -16.82 5.93
N LEU A 200 3.57 -15.48 6.08
CA LEU A 200 4.57 -14.80 6.91
C LEU A 200 3.94 -13.75 7.85
N SER A 201 4.71 -13.21 8.80
CA SER A 201 4.18 -12.33 9.88
C SER A 201 5.27 -11.44 10.52
N GLY A 202 4.87 -10.44 11.31
CA GLY A 202 5.77 -9.55 12.07
C GLY A 202 5.51 -8.05 11.88
N ILE A 203 6.43 -7.20 12.37
CA ILE A 203 6.45 -5.75 12.08
C ILE A 203 7.37 -5.52 10.87
N PHE A 204 6.81 -5.75 9.69
CA PHE A 204 7.52 -5.91 8.42
C PHE A 204 7.71 -4.62 7.59
N ARG A 205 7.23 -3.47 8.07
CA ARG A 205 7.42 -2.14 7.48
C ARG A 205 7.84 -1.15 8.55
N ASP A 206 8.43 -0.03 8.14
CA ASP A 206 8.90 1.00 9.04
C ASP A 206 7.81 1.49 9.99
N VAL A 207 8.22 1.81 11.22
CA VAL A 207 7.36 2.45 12.21
C VAL A 207 7.81 3.90 12.38
N TYR A 208 6.89 4.85 12.24
CA TYR A 208 7.16 6.28 12.37
C TYR A 208 6.24 6.93 13.41
N LEU A 209 6.77 7.87 14.19
CA LEU A 209 5.98 8.79 15.01
C LEU A 209 5.94 10.17 14.34
N HIS A 210 4.76 10.60 13.88
CA HIS A 210 4.57 11.89 13.21
C HIS A 210 4.07 12.97 14.17
N SER A 211 4.66 14.17 14.11
CA SER A 211 4.14 15.35 14.81
C SER A 211 3.38 16.28 13.85
N PHE A 212 2.10 16.54 14.16
CA PHE A 212 1.23 17.44 13.40
C PHE A 212 0.93 18.73 14.19
N PRO A 213 1.02 19.93 13.57
CA PRO A 213 0.48 21.16 14.18
C PRO A 213 -1.05 21.11 14.28
N LYS A 214 -1.66 21.93 15.17
CA LYS A 214 -3.12 21.98 15.40
C LYS A 214 -3.98 22.20 14.15
N ALA A 215 -3.42 22.85 13.13
CA ALA A 215 -3.94 22.93 11.78
C ALA A 215 -2.95 22.23 10.86
N HIS A 216 -3.40 21.18 10.17
CA HIS A 216 -2.58 20.36 9.28
C HIS A 216 -3.46 19.80 8.15
N PRO A 217 -2.88 19.44 6.99
CA PRO A 217 -3.57 18.59 6.03
C PRO A 217 -3.80 17.21 6.66
N GLU A 218 -5.04 16.73 6.60
CA GLU A 218 -5.39 15.35 6.93
C GLU A 218 -5.26 14.46 5.69
N ASP A 219 -5.61 14.98 4.52
CA ASP A 219 -5.55 14.25 3.25
C ASP A 219 -5.53 15.23 2.07
N PHE A 220 -5.01 14.81 0.91
CA PHE A 220 -5.08 15.57 -0.33
C PHE A 220 -5.14 14.66 -1.56
N HIS A 221 -5.79 15.12 -2.62
CA HIS A 221 -5.79 14.46 -3.91
C HIS A 221 -5.41 15.43 -5.02
N VAL A 222 -4.38 15.08 -5.78
CA VAL A 222 -3.89 15.81 -6.95
C VAL A 222 -4.53 15.25 -8.22
N HIS A 223 -5.34 16.06 -8.87
CA HIS A 223 -5.89 15.81 -10.20
C HIS A 223 -5.07 16.57 -11.25
N THR A 224 -4.70 15.86 -12.32
CA THR A 224 -4.12 16.46 -13.54
C THR A 224 -5.10 16.27 -14.69
N ILE A 225 -5.94 17.28 -14.94
CA ILE A 225 -7.05 17.20 -15.88
C ILE A 225 -6.60 17.80 -17.21
N LEU A 226 -6.30 16.97 -18.20
CA LEU A 226 -5.95 17.42 -19.56
C LEU A 226 -7.20 17.91 -20.31
N ASP A 227 -7.03 18.92 -21.17
CA ASP A 227 -8.08 19.34 -22.11
C ASP A 227 -8.38 18.28 -23.18
N ASP A 228 -9.50 18.44 -23.91
CA ASP A 228 -9.95 17.54 -25.00
C ASP A 228 -8.93 17.38 -26.16
N HIS A 229 -7.84 18.17 -26.15
CA HIS A 229 -6.77 18.15 -27.14
C HIS A 229 -5.42 17.69 -26.54
N TYR A 230 -5.42 17.28 -25.27
CA TYR A 230 -4.25 16.85 -24.48
C TYR A 230 -3.09 17.86 -24.56
N LYS A 231 -3.40 19.16 -24.58
CA LYS A 231 -2.49 20.28 -24.87
C LYS A 231 -2.28 21.20 -23.66
N HIS A 232 -3.34 21.47 -22.90
CA HIS A 232 -3.29 22.20 -21.63
C HIS A 232 -3.84 21.30 -20.52
N ALA A 233 -3.56 21.63 -19.26
CA ALA A 233 -4.11 20.94 -18.10
C ALA A 233 -4.61 21.91 -17.03
N GLU A 234 -5.61 21.49 -16.26
CA GLU A 234 -5.87 22.01 -14.91
C GLU A 234 -5.13 21.11 -13.90
N LEU A 235 -4.25 21.71 -13.09
CA LEU A 235 -3.79 21.10 -11.85
C LEU A 235 -4.78 21.48 -10.76
N ARG A 236 -5.60 20.53 -10.32
CA ARG A 236 -6.54 20.73 -9.21
C ARG A 236 -6.10 19.89 -8.03
N VAL A 237 -6.03 20.50 -6.85
CA VAL A 237 -5.70 19.80 -5.60
C VAL A 237 -6.87 19.95 -4.64
N ASP A 238 -7.54 18.84 -4.38
CA ASP A 238 -8.56 18.72 -3.35
C ASP A 238 -7.87 18.40 -2.02
N ILE A 239 -8.22 19.09 -0.95
CA ILE A 239 -7.51 19.05 0.32
C ILE A 239 -8.52 18.96 1.47
N THR A 240 -8.28 18.00 2.37
CA THR A 240 -8.93 17.92 3.68
C THR A 240 -7.96 18.45 4.73
N LEU A 241 -8.41 19.39 5.55
CA LEU A 241 -7.64 20.05 6.61
C LEU A 241 -8.34 19.83 7.95
N SER A 242 -7.57 19.63 9.02
CA SER A 242 -8.11 19.48 10.38
C SER A 242 -8.80 20.75 10.93
N ARG A 243 -8.57 21.91 10.29
CA ARG A 243 -9.37 23.14 10.42
C ARG A 243 -9.13 24.07 9.22
N ALA A 244 -9.99 25.08 9.06
CA ALA A 244 -9.82 26.09 8.00
C ALA A 244 -8.49 26.84 8.11
N ALA A 245 -7.73 26.89 7.01
CA ALA A 245 -6.39 27.47 6.97
C ALA A 245 -5.98 27.95 5.56
N ASP A 246 -4.92 28.75 5.50
CA ASP A 246 -4.40 29.29 4.25
C ASP A 246 -3.41 28.29 3.63
N VAL A 247 -3.76 27.78 2.44
CA VAL A 247 -2.94 26.84 1.68
C VAL A 247 -2.28 27.58 0.52
N ALA A 248 -0.97 27.39 0.39
CA ALA A 248 -0.21 27.74 -0.81
C ALA A 248 0.23 26.46 -1.54
N LEU A 249 0.17 26.49 -2.88
CA LEU A 249 0.71 25.50 -3.78
C LEU A 249 1.76 26.13 -4.70
N LYS A 250 2.78 25.34 -5.00
CA LYS A 250 3.86 25.69 -5.93
C LYS A 250 4.26 24.45 -6.72
N LEU A 251 4.02 24.49 -8.02
CA LEU A 251 4.41 23.44 -8.96
C LEU A 251 5.80 23.75 -9.50
N LEU A 252 6.72 22.81 -9.36
CA LEU A 252 8.09 22.88 -9.89
C LEU A 252 8.28 21.91 -11.05
N ASP A 253 9.06 22.32 -12.05
CA ASP A 253 9.53 21.46 -13.14
C ASP A 253 10.62 20.48 -12.67
N ALA A 254 11.11 19.63 -13.58
CA ALA A 254 12.13 18.63 -13.28
C ALA A 254 13.50 19.24 -12.89
N ASP A 255 13.77 20.49 -13.23
CA ASP A 255 14.98 21.25 -12.87
C ASP A 255 14.78 22.06 -11.57
N GLY A 256 13.59 22.03 -10.97
CA GLY A 256 13.22 22.76 -9.77
C GLY A 256 12.73 24.21 -9.99
N ASN A 257 12.54 24.64 -11.24
CA ASN A 257 12.00 25.97 -11.53
C ASN A 257 10.48 26.01 -11.31
N THR A 258 9.97 27.15 -10.84
CA THR A 258 8.54 27.31 -10.60
C THR A 258 7.76 27.48 -11.91
N VAL A 259 6.81 26.57 -12.12
CA VAL A 259 5.91 26.49 -13.29
C VAL A 259 4.60 27.21 -13.01
N ALA A 260 4.08 27.07 -11.78
CA ALA A 260 2.82 27.67 -11.35
C ALA A 260 2.76 27.81 -9.82
N GLU A 261 2.06 28.83 -9.34
CA GLU A 261 1.79 29.07 -7.92
C GLU A 261 0.34 29.49 -7.73
N ALA A 262 -0.25 29.12 -6.60
CA ALA A 262 -1.54 29.64 -6.16
C ALA A 262 -1.66 29.58 -4.63
N ALA A 263 -2.37 30.53 -4.03
CA ALA A 263 -2.68 30.52 -2.61
C ALA A 263 -4.17 30.82 -2.38
N LYS A 264 -4.78 30.11 -1.44
CA LYS A 264 -6.21 30.20 -1.13
C LYS A 264 -6.48 29.76 0.30
N ARG A 265 -7.32 30.51 1.01
CA ARG A 265 -7.91 30.04 2.28
C ARG A 265 -8.94 28.97 1.99
N LEU A 266 -8.77 27.80 2.59
CA LEU A 266 -9.69 26.67 2.47
C LEU A 266 -10.38 26.41 3.80
N ASP A 267 -11.65 26.06 3.74
CA ASP A 267 -12.38 25.39 4.81
C ASP A 267 -11.87 23.94 4.99
N PRO A 268 -12.27 23.20 6.05
CA PRO A 268 -11.78 21.84 6.32
C PRO A 268 -11.90 20.83 5.17
N LYS A 269 -12.76 21.09 4.18
CA LYS A 269 -12.73 20.41 2.88
C LYS A 269 -12.84 21.46 1.78
N GLY A 270 -11.86 21.51 0.89
CA GLY A 270 -11.81 22.49 -0.20
C GLY A 270 -10.92 22.06 -1.33
N HIS A 271 -10.79 22.91 -2.35
CA HIS A 271 -9.87 22.70 -3.46
C HIS A 271 -9.24 24.01 -3.93
N ILE A 272 -8.10 23.87 -4.59
CA ILE A 272 -7.37 24.95 -5.25
C ILE A 272 -6.93 24.44 -6.63
N SER A 273 -7.12 25.25 -7.67
CA SER A 273 -6.89 24.88 -9.07
C SER A 273 -5.98 25.89 -9.78
N VAL A 274 -5.14 25.40 -10.68
CA VAL A 274 -4.22 26.23 -11.48
C VAL A 274 -4.13 25.73 -12.93
N ASP A 275 -4.28 26.65 -13.88
CA ASP A 275 -4.14 26.38 -15.31
C ASP A 275 -2.66 26.22 -15.71
N ILE A 276 -2.29 25.04 -16.23
CA ILE A 276 -0.96 24.76 -16.78
C ILE A 276 -1.04 24.71 -18.32
N LYS A 277 -0.31 25.58 -19.00
CA LYS A 277 -0.28 25.61 -20.47
C LYS A 277 0.90 24.79 -21.01
N HIS A 278 0.63 23.84 -21.90
CA HIS A 278 1.66 22.98 -22.51
C HIS A 278 2.52 22.20 -21.49
N PRO A 279 1.93 21.49 -20.51
CA PRO A 279 2.70 20.66 -19.60
C PRO A 279 3.44 19.56 -20.37
N HIS A 280 4.65 19.25 -19.92
CA HIS A 280 5.29 17.97 -20.21
C HIS A 280 4.39 16.84 -19.70
N LYS A 281 4.17 15.82 -20.53
CA LYS A 281 3.29 14.70 -20.20
C LYS A 281 4.13 13.53 -19.71
N TRP A 282 3.71 12.92 -18.61
CA TRP A 282 4.27 11.66 -18.14
C TRP A 282 3.82 10.52 -19.06
N THR A 283 4.76 9.68 -19.47
CA THR A 283 4.51 8.37 -20.08
C THR A 283 5.59 7.39 -19.59
N ALA A 284 5.43 6.09 -19.84
CA ALA A 284 6.48 5.11 -19.55
C ALA A 284 7.77 5.36 -20.37
N GLU A 285 7.66 5.94 -21.57
CA GLU A 285 8.80 6.29 -22.43
C GLU A 285 9.47 7.60 -22.01
N THR A 286 8.69 8.56 -21.53
CA THR A 286 9.12 9.89 -21.08
C THR A 286 8.52 10.19 -19.71
N PRO A 287 9.09 9.63 -18.62
CA PRO A 287 8.54 9.73 -17.27
C PRO A 287 8.85 11.09 -16.62
N TYR A 288 8.43 12.17 -17.28
CA TYR A 288 8.62 13.54 -16.77
C TYR A 288 7.78 13.77 -15.52
N LEU A 289 8.41 14.21 -14.44
CA LEU A 289 7.75 14.47 -13.16
C LEU A 289 7.85 15.95 -12.79
N TYR A 290 6.74 16.49 -12.28
CA TYR A 290 6.71 17.76 -11.56
C TYR A 290 6.73 17.48 -10.05
N THR A 291 7.29 18.41 -9.28
CA THR A 291 7.19 18.41 -7.81
C THR A 291 6.15 19.43 -7.38
N LEU A 292 5.16 19.02 -6.58
CA LEU A 292 4.17 19.90 -5.97
C LEU A 292 4.58 20.19 -4.53
N VAL A 293 5.04 21.41 -4.26
CA VAL A 293 5.18 21.88 -2.88
C VAL A 293 3.83 22.43 -2.43
N ALA A 294 3.34 21.93 -1.30
CA ALA A 294 2.20 22.48 -0.59
C ALA A 294 2.67 23.04 0.77
N SER A 295 2.12 24.17 1.18
CA SER A 295 2.47 24.84 2.43
C SER A 295 1.23 25.37 3.13
N LEU A 296 1.15 25.17 4.44
CA LEU A 296 0.06 25.68 5.27
C LEU A 296 0.55 26.83 6.14
N TRP A 297 -0.18 27.94 6.14
CA TRP A 297 0.06 29.06 7.03
C TRP A 297 -0.90 28.93 8.23
N ILE A 298 -0.35 28.89 9.44
CA ILE A 298 -1.12 28.65 10.68
C ILE A 298 -1.19 29.91 11.54
N ILE A 299 -2.35 30.13 12.16
CA ILE A 299 -2.56 31.08 13.26
C ILE A 299 -3.01 30.25 14.46
N ASP A 300 -2.38 30.43 15.61
CA ASP A 300 -2.69 29.69 16.82
C ASP A 300 -3.73 30.42 17.68
N GLU A 301 -4.87 29.77 17.89
CA GLU A 301 -5.94 30.18 18.80
C GLU A 301 -6.42 28.92 19.55
N ALA A 302 -6.87 29.10 20.79
CA ALA A 302 -7.43 28.05 21.61
C ALA A 302 -8.80 28.49 22.11
N ASP A 303 -9.84 27.71 21.83
CA ASP A 303 -11.08 27.78 22.61
C ASP A 303 -11.83 26.44 22.67
N LEU A 304 -12.68 26.34 23.69
CA LEU A 304 -13.34 25.15 24.22
C LEU A 304 -14.87 25.39 24.21
N GLU A 305 -15.68 24.49 23.64
CA GLU A 305 -17.12 24.47 23.95
C GLU A 305 -17.77 23.08 23.88
N CYS A 306 -18.53 22.71 24.92
CA CYS A 306 -19.23 21.44 25.08
C CYS A 306 -20.61 21.62 25.77
N HIS A 307 -21.54 22.38 25.17
CA HIS A 307 -22.71 22.91 25.90
C HIS A 307 -24.10 22.48 25.39
N GLY A 308 -24.32 22.24 24.09
CA GLY A 308 -25.69 22.18 23.52
C GLY A 308 -26.50 20.87 23.70
N PHE A 309 -25.86 19.70 23.59
CA PHE A 309 -26.61 18.45 23.30
C PHE A 309 -27.23 17.72 24.51
N GLY A 310 -27.01 18.21 25.73
CA GLY A 310 -27.70 17.69 26.93
C GLY A 310 -29.20 18.05 27.00
N ALA A 311 -29.71 18.88 26.08
CA ALA A 311 -31.07 19.42 26.12
C ALA A 311 -32.16 18.56 25.44
N VAL A 312 -31.79 17.51 24.71
CA VAL A 312 -32.73 16.57 24.07
C VAL A 312 -32.54 15.18 24.64
N GLY A 313 -33.46 14.77 25.53
CA GLY A 313 -33.42 13.52 26.30
C GLY A 313 -33.71 12.26 25.48
N ALA A 314 -32.96 12.03 24.40
CA ALA A 314 -32.95 10.80 23.62
C ALA A 314 -31.53 10.25 23.51
N ASP A 315 -31.42 8.92 23.47
CA ASP A 315 -30.16 8.17 23.42
C ASP A 315 -29.50 8.27 22.04
N ALA A 316 -28.71 9.34 21.84
CA ALA A 316 -28.24 9.77 20.51
C ALA A 316 -27.32 8.75 19.80
N SER A 317 -26.64 7.87 20.54
CA SER A 317 -25.75 6.84 19.97
C SER A 317 -26.52 5.66 19.33
N LYS A 318 -27.80 5.48 19.62
CA LYS A 318 -28.65 4.46 18.96
C LYS A 318 -29.02 4.75 17.50
N PHE A 319 -28.62 5.92 16.98
CA PHE A 319 -28.84 6.33 15.59
C PHE A 319 -27.54 6.38 14.78
N THR A 320 -26.52 5.61 15.18
CA THR A 320 -25.22 5.55 14.50
C THR A 320 -24.87 4.16 13.97
N SER A 321 -24.19 3.32 14.75
CA SER A 321 -23.22 2.36 14.21
C SER A 321 -23.73 0.93 13.92
N ASP A 322 -24.87 0.76 13.23
CA ASP A 322 -25.58 -0.54 13.15
C ASP A 322 -26.30 -0.77 11.79
N ASN A 323 -26.08 -1.83 10.98
CA ASN A 323 -24.97 -2.79 10.84
C ASN A 323 -25.07 -3.56 9.48
N PRO A 324 -24.04 -3.59 8.60
CA PRO A 324 -23.98 -4.40 7.37
C PRO A 324 -22.81 -5.42 7.26
N GLU A 325 -22.15 -5.71 8.39
CA GLU A 325 -21.17 -6.78 8.74
C GLU A 325 -19.94 -7.06 7.85
N TRP A 326 -20.04 -7.22 6.53
CA TRP A 326 -18.90 -7.70 5.70
C TRP A 326 -18.60 -6.88 4.45
N THR A 327 -19.50 -5.96 4.07
CA THR A 327 -19.20 -5.03 2.97
C THR A 327 -18.02 -4.13 3.32
N ASP A 328 -17.89 -3.77 4.60
CA ASP A 328 -16.82 -2.90 5.07
C ASP A 328 -15.44 -3.56 4.98
N ALA A 329 -15.28 -4.88 5.16
CA ALA A 329 -13.97 -5.54 5.02
C ALA A 329 -13.39 -5.40 3.59
N TYR A 330 -14.23 -5.61 2.57
CA TYR A 330 -13.85 -5.47 1.16
C TYR A 330 -13.65 -3.99 0.79
N VAL A 331 -14.59 -3.12 1.16
CA VAL A 331 -14.53 -1.70 0.84
C VAL A 331 -13.38 -1.01 1.60
N ASP A 332 -13.02 -1.45 2.80
CA ASP A 332 -11.89 -0.88 3.54
C ASP A 332 -10.54 -1.20 2.89
N ARG A 333 -10.33 -2.42 2.37
CA ARG A 333 -9.13 -2.75 1.57
C ARG A 333 -9.02 -1.83 0.34
N ALA A 334 -10.12 -1.61 -0.39
CA ALA A 334 -10.14 -0.65 -1.51
C ALA A 334 -9.92 0.81 -1.06
N ARG A 335 -10.50 1.21 0.08
CA ARG A 335 -10.37 2.54 0.68
C ARG A 335 -8.94 2.83 1.09
N GLN A 336 -8.30 1.91 1.80
CA GLN A 336 -6.91 2.06 2.22
C GLN A 336 -5.98 2.18 1.00
N MET A 337 -6.12 1.30 0.00
CA MET A 337 -5.34 1.37 -1.24
C MET A 337 -5.51 2.71 -1.96
N VAL A 338 -6.74 3.09 -2.32
CA VAL A 338 -6.95 4.28 -3.16
C VAL A 338 -6.65 5.56 -2.40
N GLN A 339 -7.01 5.69 -1.11
CA GLN A 339 -6.69 6.92 -0.37
C GLN A 339 -5.19 7.12 -0.19
N ARG A 340 -4.42 6.03 0.04
CA ARG A 340 -2.96 6.05 0.15
C ARG A 340 -2.29 6.45 -1.17
N ASP A 341 -2.72 5.84 -2.27
CA ASP A 341 -1.93 5.79 -3.51
C ASP A 341 -2.45 6.68 -4.67
N LYS A 342 -3.63 7.31 -4.53
CA LYS A 342 -4.30 8.11 -5.59
C LYS A 342 -3.48 9.21 -6.27
N ASN A 343 -2.37 9.65 -5.67
CA ASN A 343 -1.49 10.71 -6.19
C ASN A 343 -0.29 10.19 -7.01
N HIS A 344 -0.17 8.87 -7.20
CA HIS A 344 0.89 8.28 -8.04
C HIS A 344 0.44 8.23 -9.52
N PRO A 345 1.11 8.93 -10.46
CA PRO A 345 0.79 8.90 -11.89
C PRO A 345 1.26 7.61 -12.57
N SER A 346 2.19 6.86 -11.96
CA SER A 346 2.56 5.51 -12.38
C SER A 346 1.41 4.52 -12.25
N ILE A 347 0.50 4.74 -11.29
CA ILE A 347 -0.74 3.98 -11.17
C ILE A 347 -1.69 4.50 -12.26
N VAL A 348 -1.98 3.64 -13.22
CA VAL A 348 -2.88 3.93 -14.36
C VAL A 348 -4.16 3.09 -14.35
N ILE A 349 -4.24 2.07 -13.48
CA ILE A 349 -5.39 1.17 -13.31
C ILE A 349 -5.50 0.80 -11.82
N TRP A 350 -6.71 0.73 -11.28
CA TRP A 350 -6.96 0.13 -9.96
C TRP A 350 -7.43 -1.32 -10.11
N SER A 351 -6.86 -2.28 -9.38
CA SER A 351 -7.40 -3.65 -9.31
C SER A 351 -8.27 -3.84 -8.07
N LEU A 352 -9.38 -4.59 -8.17
CA LEU A 352 -10.23 -4.90 -7.02
C LEU A 352 -9.72 -6.06 -6.16
N GLY A 353 -8.74 -6.83 -6.64
CA GLY A 353 -8.19 -8.02 -5.96
C GLY A 353 -7.68 -9.04 -6.98
N ASN A 354 -7.43 -10.26 -6.52
CA ASN A 354 -7.17 -11.44 -7.36
C ASN A 354 -8.03 -12.62 -6.89
N GLU A 355 -8.48 -13.48 -7.81
CA GLU A 355 -9.16 -14.78 -7.62
C GLU A 355 -10.26 -14.95 -6.54
N ALA A 356 -10.74 -13.88 -5.91
CA ALA A 356 -11.73 -13.90 -4.83
C ALA A 356 -13.20 -14.10 -5.29
N PHE A 357 -13.40 -14.81 -6.41
CA PHE A 357 -14.68 -14.93 -7.15
C PHE A 357 -15.28 -13.56 -7.52
N TYR A 358 -16.49 -13.52 -8.09
CA TYR A 358 -17.22 -12.27 -8.35
C TYR A 358 -18.55 -12.18 -7.60
N GLY A 359 -18.92 -10.97 -7.18
CA GLY A 359 -20.11 -10.75 -6.37
C GLY A 359 -20.29 -9.30 -5.89
N ARG A 360 -21.32 -9.06 -5.07
CA ARG A 360 -21.77 -7.72 -4.65
C ARG A 360 -20.70 -6.85 -3.97
N ASN A 361 -19.72 -7.45 -3.31
CA ASN A 361 -18.68 -6.71 -2.60
C ASN A 361 -17.67 -6.09 -3.59
N HIS A 362 -17.32 -6.78 -4.67
CA HIS A 362 -16.52 -6.22 -5.77
C HIS A 362 -17.24 -5.03 -6.42
N LYS A 363 -18.57 -5.13 -6.62
CA LYS A 363 -19.36 -3.97 -7.03
C LYS A 363 -19.29 -2.81 -6.03
N ALA A 364 -19.39 -3.08 -4.72
CA ALA A 364 -19.29 -2.03 -3.70
C ALA A 364 -17.90 -1.37 -3.67
N MET A 365 -16.82 -2.13 -3.90
CA MET A 365 -15.47 -1.59 -4.06
C MET A 365 -15.37 -0.71 -5.31
N TYR A 366 -15.83 -1.18 -6.47
CA TYR A 366 -15.87 -0.38 -7.70
C TYR A 366 -16.64 0.93 -7.50
N ASP A 367 -17.85 0.86 -6.94
CA ASP A 367 -18.70 2.03 -6.67
C ASP A 367 -17.97 3.02 -5.75
N PHE A 368 -17.33 2.53 -4.67
CA PHE A 368 -16.51 3.37 -3.79
C PHE A 368 -15.34 4.02 -4.53
N ILE A 369 -14.53 3.26 -5.28
CA ILE A 369 -13.38 3.80 -6.00
C ILE A 369 -13.81 4.91 -6.95
N LYS A 370 -14.93 4.74 -7.66
CA LYS A 370 -15.48 5.78 -8.56
C LYS A 370 -16.05 7.01 -7.83
N THR A 371 -16.24 7.00 -6.51
CA THR A 371 -16.50 8.23 -5.73
C THR A 371 -15.23 9.03 -5.39
N VAL A 372 -14.05 8.38 -5.42
CA VAL A 372 -12.76 9.00 -5.07
C VAL A 372 -11.96 9.37 -6.32
N ASP A 373 -11.88 8.46 -7.29
CA ASP A 373 -11.09 8.60 -8.50
C ASP A 373 -11.88 8.18 -9.74
N THR A 374 -12.22 9.16 -10.58
CA THR A 374 -12.81 8.96 -11.90
C THR A 374 -11.80 9.07 -13.05
N SER A 375 -10.53 9.40 -12.76
CA SER A 375 -9.47 9.57 -13.75
C SER A 375 -8.84 8.25 -14.20
N ARG A 376 -8.95 7.19 -13.40
CA ARG A 376 -8.39 5.87 -13.69
C ARG A 376 -9.48 4.80 -13.92
N PRO A 377 -9.28 3.88 -14.90
CA PRO A 377 -10.09 2.68 -15.03
C PRO A 377 -9.88 1.70 -13.87
N VAL A 378 -10.88 0.86 -13.62
CA VAL A 378 -10.86 -0.22 -12.63
C VAL A 378 -10.82 -1.58 -13.35
N HIS A 379 -10.07 -2.52 -12.80
CA HIS A 379 -9.83 -3.88 -13.28
C HIS A 379 -10.29 -4.91 -12.24
N TYR A 380 -10.89 -6.00 -12.70
CA TYR A 380 -11.02 -7.23 -11.94
C TYR A 380 -11.22 -8.42 -12.88
N GLU A 381 -10.55 -9.55 -12.63
CA GLU A 381 -10.51 -10.68 -13.56
C GLU A 381 -11.79 -11.54 -13.50
N GLN A 382 -12.15 -11.95 -12.28
CA GLN A 382 -13.27 -12.86 -12.02
C GLN A 382 -14.63 -12.25 -12.40
N ASP A 383 -14.69 -10.92 -12.60
CA ASP A 383 -15.81 -10.25 -13.29
C ASP A 383 -15.67 -10.45 -14.81
N PHE A 384 -15.91 -11.68 -15.26
CA PHE A 384 -15.65 -12.10 -16.64
C PHE A 384 -16.35 -11.25 -17.71
N ASP A 385 -17.53 -10.71 -17.37
CA ASP A 385 -18.38 -9.85 -18.19
C ASP A 385 -18.17 -8.33 -17.91
N ALA A 386 -17.20 -7.98 -17.06
CA ALA A 386 -16.85 -6.62 -16.65
C ALA A 386 -18.07 -5.76 -16.28
N HIS A 387 -18.94 -6.27 -15.42
CA HIS A 387 -20.10 -5.56 -14.89
C HIS A 387 -19.72 -4.40 -13.94
N SER A 388 -18.65 -4.59 -13.17
CA SER A 388 -18.04 -3.68 -12.19
C SER A 388 -16.52 -3.51 -12.43
N ALA A 389 -16.10 -3.56 -13.69
CA ALA A 389 -14.75 -3.24 -14.17
C ALA A 389 -14.84 -2.47 -15.50
N ASP A 390 -13.84 -1.66 -15.83
CA ASP A 390 -13.82 -0.84 -17.06
C ASP A 390 -13.15 -1.54 -18.26
N MET A 391 -12.52 -2.69 -18.00
CA MET A 391 -11.91 -3.58 -18.98
C MET A 391 -12.25 -5.04 -18.64
N HIS A 392 -12.16 -5.93 -19.62
CA HIS A 392 -12.16 -7.36 -19.34
C HIS A 392 -10.74 -7.81 -19.05
N SER A 393 -10.62 -8.83 -18.21
CA SER A 393 -9.35 -9.50 -17.99
C SER A 393 -9.51 -11.00 -18.00
N ARG A 394 -8.43 -11.73 -18.29
CA ARG A 394 -8.34 -13.19 -18.14
C ARG A 394 -6.95 -13.59 -17.67
N MET A 395 -6.87 -14.59 -16.80
CA MET A 395 -5.64 -15.32 -16.52
C MET A 395 -5.46 -16.47 -17.53
N TYR A 396 -4.23 -16.66 -18.02
CA TYR A 396 -3.77 -17.81 -18.82
C TYR A 396 -4.59 -18.17 -20.09
N ALA A 397 -5.40 -17.24 -20.61
CA ALA A 397 -6.24 -17.47 -21.79
C ALA A 397 -5.39 -17.63 -23.07
N SER A 398 -5.56 -18.76 -23.77
CA SER A 398 -4.78 -19.07 -24.97
C SER A 398 -4.92 -18.05 -26.11
N VAL A 399 -3.92 -17.97 -26.99
CA VAL A 399 -3.89 -17.09 -28.16
C VAL A 399 -5.16 -17.22 -29.02
N ASP A 400 -5.62 -18.44 -29.30
CA ASP A 400 -6.88 -18.68 -30.01
C ASP A 400 -8.11 -18.12 -29.26
N SER A 401 -8.09 -18.14 -27.93
CA SER A 401 -9.18 -17.63 -27.11
C SER A 401 -9.24 -16.11 -27.16
N ILE A 402 -8.11 -15.44 -26.94
CA ILE A 402 -8.06 -13.97 -26.98
C ILE A 402 -8.34 -13.43 -28.38
N ILE A 403 -7.96 -14.15 -29.45
CA ILE A 403 -8.31 -13.80 -30.83
C ILE A 403 -9.83 -13.88 -31.04
N ARG A 404 -10.49 -14.97 -30.60
CA ARG A 404 -11.96 -15.07 -30.66
C ARG A 404 -12.63 -13.92 -29.90
N MET A 405 -12.20 -13.64 -28.67
CA MET A 405 -12.70 -12.52 -27.87
C MET A 405 -12.51 -11.18 -28.60
N ALA A 406 -11.34 -10.97 -29.22
CA ALA A 406 -11.01 -9.76 -29.97
C ALA A 406 -11.73 -9.62 -31.32
N GLU A 407 -12.42 -10.65 -31.81
CA GLU A 407 -13.22 -10.61 -33.05
C GLU A 407 -14.72 -10.34 -32.79
N GLU A 408 -15.23 -10.55 -31.56
CA GLU A 408 -16.66 -10.41 -31.28
C GLU A 408 -17.17 -8.97 -31.31
N LYS A 409 -18.31 -8.75 -31.97
CA LYS A 409 -18.74 -7.40 -32.40
C LYS A 409 -19.45 -6.59 -31.31
N GLU A 410 -20.15 -7.25 -30.41
CA GLU A 410 -20.84 -6.60 -29.29
C GLU A 410 -19.88 -6.23 -28.15
N TRP A 411 -18.63 -6.69 -28.20
CA TRP A 411 -17.63 -6.48 -27.16
C TRP A 411 -17.00 -5.07 -27.24
N LYS A 412 -17.33 -4.19 -26.30
CA LYS A 412 -16.98 -2.75 -26.35
C LYS A 412 -15.77 -2.35 -25.50
N LYS A 413 -15.51 -3.06 -24.41
CA LYS A 413 -14.38 -2.82 -23.51
C LYS A 413 -13.14 -3.58 -24.00
N PRO A 414 -11.92 -3.09 -23.73
CA PRO A 414 -10.70 -3.79 -24.09
C PRO A 414 -10.49 -5.05 -23.24
N LEU A 415 -9.58 -5.92 -23.69
CA LEU A 415 -9.09 -7.09 -22.96
C LEU A 415 -7.62 -6.89 -22.60
N VAL A 416 -7.28 -7.08 -21.33
CA VAL A 416 -5.92 -7.26 -20.81
C VAL A 416 -5.77 -8.70 -20.32
N LEU A 417 -4.57 -9.27 -20.33
CA LEU A 417 -4.28 -10.48 -19.56
C LEU A 417 -3.57 -10.07 -18.27
N CYS A 418 -4.25 -10.11 -17.12
CA CYS A 418 -3.60 -9.78 -15.85
C CYS A 418 -2.51 -10.79 -15.49
N GLU A 419 -2.61 -12.02 -15.99
CA GLU A 419 -1.56 -13.03 -15.91
C GLU A 419 -1.53 -13.84 -17.22
N TYR A 420 -0.36 -13.97 -17.84
CA TYR A 420 -0.12 -14.88 -18.96
C TYR A 420 1.31 -15.40 -18.91
N VAL A 421 1.64 -16.42 -19.72
CA VAL A 421 3.04 -16.78 -20.01
C VAL A 421 3.80 -17.20 -18.73
N HIS A 422 3.24 -18.17 -17.99
CA HIS A 422 3.75 -18.70 -16.71
C HIS A 422 5.20 -19.20 -16.82
N ALA A 423 6.14 -18.59 -16.09
CA ALA A 423 7.60 -18.71 -16.26
C ALA A 423 8.27 -19.83 -15.44
N MET A 424 7.49 -20.63 -14.70
CA MET A 424 7.98 -21.73 -13.86
C MET A 424 8.96 -22.70 -14.54
N GLY A 425 10.12 -22.83 -13.90
CA GLY A 425 11.18 -23.77 -14.26
C GLY A 425 12.00 -23.35 -15.49
N ASN A 426 11.63 -23.88 -16.66
CA ASN A 426 12.30 -23.63 -17.94
C ASN A 426 11.24 -23.18 -18.97
N GLY A 427 10.54 -22.11 -18.60
CA GLY A 427 9.61 -21.39 -19.43
C GLY A 427 9.80 -19.88 -19.23
N PRO A 428 9.08 -19.04 -19.99
CA PRO A 428 7.86 -19.40 -20.71
C PRO A 428 7.97 -19.44 -22.24
N GLY A 429 7.35 -20.45 -22.86
CA GLY A 429 7.25 -20.59 -24.31
C GLY A 429 6.01 -19.89 -24.92
N GLY A 430 6.04 -19.66 -26.24
CA GLY A 430 4.87 -19.17 -26.99
C GLY A 430 4.58 -17.66 -26.88
N ILE A 431 5.54 -16.88 -26.36
CA ILE A 431 5.41 -15.41 -26.18
C ILE A 431 5.11 -14.72 -27.51
N LYS A 432 5.79 -15.13 -28.60
CA LYS A 432 5.68 -14.49 -29.91
C LYS A 432 4.24 -14.46 -30.42
N GLU A 433 3.51 -15.55 -30.26
CA GLU A 433 2.13 -15.70 -30.75
C GLU A 433 1.16 -14.76 -30.02
N TYR A 434 1.36 -14.53 -28.71
CA TYR A 434 0.64 -13.50 -27.96
C TYR A 434 0.97 -12.09 -28.46
N ILE A 435 2.27 -11.76 -28.59
CA ILE A 435 2.71 -10.44 -29.06
C ILE A 435 2.17 -10.14 -30.46
N ASP A 436 2.26 -11.09 -31.40
CA ASP A 436 1.69 -10.96 -32.75
C ASP A 436 0.17 -10.69 -32.70
N ALA A 437 -0.56 -11.34 -31.79
CA ALA A 437 -1.99 -11.11 -31.60
C ALA A 437 -2.28 -9.72 -31.02
N PHE A 438 -1.54 -9.28 -30.01
CA PHE A 438 -1.68 -7.96 -29.40
C PHE A 438 -1.49 -6.82 -30.42
N TYR A 439 -0.45 -6.90 -31.26
CA TYR A 439 -0.21 -5.90 -32.31
C TYR A 439 -1.20 -5.99 -33.48
N LYS A 440 -1.86 -7.13 -33.70
CA LYS A 440 -2.83 -7.33 -34.79
C LYS A 440 -4.25 -6.87 -34.43
N TYR A 441 -4.67 -7.04 -33.18
CA TYR A 441 -6.06 -6.83 -32.75
C TYR A 441 -6.17 -5.67 -31.74
N PRO A 442 -6.65 -4.48 -32.14
CA PRO A 442 -6.62 -3.27 -31.30
C PRO A 442 -7.38 -3.32 -29.96
N ARG A 443 -8.19 -4.35 -29.71
CA ARG A 443 -8.87 -4.58 -28.43
C ARG A 443 -8.03 -5.35 -27.41
N LEU A 444 -6.93 -5.97 -27.83
CA LEU A 444 -6.00 -6.68 -26.97
C LEU A 444 -4.92 -5.68 -26.50
N MET A 445 -4.96 -5.31 -25.22
CA MET A 445 -4.05 -4.31 -24.64
C MET A 445 -2.70 -4.90 -24.19
N GLY A 446 -2.47 -6.20 -24.41
CA GLY A 446 -1.33 -6.92 -23.87
C GLY A 446 -1.65 -7.63 -22.55
N GLY A 447 -0.62 -7.86 -21.74
CA GLY A 447 -0.76 -8.50 -20.44
C GLY A 447 0.53 -8.51 -19.62
N PHE A 448 0.44 -9.03 -18.40
CA PHE A 448 1.54 -9.09 -17.43
C PHE A 448 2.02 -10.54 -17.26
N VAL A 449 3.32 -10.75 -17.39
CA VAL A 449 3.92 -12.10 -17.29
C VAL A 449 3.90 -12.56 -15.83
N TRP A 450 3.49 -13.81 -15.59
CA TRP A 450 3.57 -14.46 -14.29
C TRP A 450 4.86 -15.31 -14.18
N GLU A 451 5.82 -14.99 -13.33
CA GLU A 451 5.97 -13.73 -12.59
C GLU A 451 7.40 -13.15 -12.68
N TRP A 452 7.75 -12.20 -11.81
CA TRP A 452 9.02 -11.48 -11.92
C TRP A 452 10.21 -12.26 -11.37
N ALA A 453 10.12 -12.82 -10.17
CA ALA A 453 11.26 -13.47 -9.51
C ALA A 453 10.83 -14.58 -8.54
N ASN A 454 11.53 -15.72 -8.58
CA ASN A 454 11.29 -16.87 -7.71
C ASN A 454 11.30 -16.48 -6.22
N HIS A 455 10.29 -16.90 -5.45
CA HIS A 455 10.13 -16.55 -4.04
C HIS A 455 11.01 -17.33 -3.05
N GLY A 456 11.83 -18.28 -3.54
CA GLY A 456 12.68 -19.14 -2.72
C GLY A 456 13.59 -18.39 -1.73
N LEU A 457 13.68 -18.88 -0.49
CA LEU A 457 14.45 -18.24 0.58
C LEU A 457 15.85 -18.84 0.71
N LYS A 458 16.87 -17.99 0.83
CA LYS A 458 18.27 -18.43 0.87
C LYS A 458 18.62 -19.10 2.20
N THR A 459 18.88 -20.40 2.18
CA THR A 459 19.25 -21.19 3.37
C THR A 459 20.38 -22.18 3.07
N LYS A 460 20.74 -23.02 4.04
CA LYS A 460 21.78 -24.05 3.92
C LYS A 460 21.22 -25.46 4.07
N ASN A 461 21.72 -26.38 3.24
CA ASN A 461 21.45 -27.81 3.40
C ASN A 461 22.25 -28.40 4.61
N ALA A 462 22.06 -29.70 4.88
CA ALA A 462 22.74 -30.39 5.98
C ALA A 462 24.28 -30.39 5.82
N GLU A 463 24.76 -30.30 4.58
CA GLU A 463 26.16 -30.21 4.17
C GLU A 463 26.74 -28.78 4.33
N GLY A 464 25.89 -27.78 4.59
CA GLY A 464 26.26 -26.39 4.80
C GLY A 464 26.38 -25.53 3.54
N GLU A 465 25.97 -26.06 2.39
CA GLU A 465 25.93 -25.42 1.07
C GLU A 465 24.70 -24.52 0.93
N TRP A 466 24.85 -23.37 0.28
CA TRP A 466 23.76 -22.42 0.09
C TRP A 466 22.84 -22.84 -1.06
N TYR A 467 21.53 -22.81 -0.81
CA TYR A 467 20.48 -23.00 -1.83
C TYR A 467 19.29 -22.07 -1.57
N TYR A 468 18.34 -22.04 -2.51
CA TYR A 468 17.06 -21.35 -2.35
C TYR A 468 16.00 -22.40 -2.06
N ALA A 469 15.48 -22.38 -0.84
CA ALA A 469 14.49 -23.29 -0.32
C ALA A 469 13.06 -22.84 -0.62
N TYR A 470 12.15 -23.80 -0.72
CA TYR A 470 10.74 -23.62 -1.01
C TYR A 470 9.87 -24.54 -0.10
N GLY A 471 8.58 -24.68 -0.36
CA GLY A 471 7.67 -25.42 0.52
C GLY A 471 8.15 -26.85 0.83
N GLY A 472 8.11 -27.21 2.10
CA GLY A 472 8.56 -28.50 2.65
C GLY A 472 10.01 -28.51 3.16
N ASP A 473 10.86 -27.55 2.76
CA ASP A 473 12.27 -27.48 3.22
C ASP A 473 12.41 -27.13 4.71
N TRP A 474 11.37 -26.62 5.36
CA TRP A 474 11.36 -26.30 6.80
C TRP A 474 10.56 -27.31 7.63
N GLY A 475 10.07 -28.40 7.03
CA GLY A 475 9.17 -29.36 7.68
C GLY A 475 7.75 -28.82 7.87
N ASP A 476 7.39 -27.80 7.09
CA ASP A 476 6.05 -27.26 6.92
C ASP A 476 5.11 -28.29 6.25
N ASP A 477 3.89 -28.40 6.77
CA ASP A 477 2.81 -29.26 6.25
C ASP A 477 1.45 -28.60 6.57
N PRO A 478 0.54 -28.40 5.58
CA PRO A 478 0.72 -28.68 4.15
C PRO A 478 1.68 -27.70 3.45
N HIS A 479 2.19 -28.10 2.28
CA HIS A 479 3.01 -27.26 1.40
C HIS A 479 2.78 -27.62 -0.08
N ASP A 480 2.88 -26.63 -0.98
CA ASP A 480 2.77 -26.82 -2.44
C ASP A 480 4.15 -26.94 -3.14
N GLY A 481 5.21 -26.99 -2.36
CA GLY A 481 6.56 -27.32 -2.85
C GLY A 481 7.20 -26.17 -3.60
N HIS A 482 7.60 -26.43 -4.84
CA HIS A 482 8.35 -25.50 -5.69
C HIS A 482 7.45 -24.65 -6.60
N PHE A 483 6.15 -24.56 -6.31
CA PHE A 483 5.19 -23.82 -7.14
C PHE A 483 5.54 -22.32 -7.18
N CYS A 484 5.97 -21.76 -6.04
CA CYS A 484 6.53 -20.40 -5.86
C CYS A 484 7.94 -20.15 -6.47
N MET A 485 8.33 -20.96 -7.47
CA MET A 485 9.59 -20.85 -8.23
C MET A 485 9.25 -20.63 -9.72
N ASP A 486 8.48 -19.58 -9.94
CA ASP A 486 7.70 -19.25 -11.12
C ASP A 486 8.04 -17.90 -11.78
N GLY A 487 9.18 -17.32 -11.42
CA GLY A 487 9.68 -16.05 -11.94
C GLY A 487 10.61 -16.15 -13.16
N LEU A 488 10.58 -15.09 -13.99
CA LEU A 488 11.58 -14.81 -15.04
C LEU A 488 13.01 -14.58 -14.48
N LEU A 489 13.13 -14.33 -13.18
CA LEU A 489 14.39 -14.21 -12.47
C LEU A 489 14.49 -15.25 -11.35
N ASN A 490 15.71 -15.67 -11.03
CA ASN A 490 16.01 -16.38 -9.80
C ASN A 490 15.80 -15.47 -8.57
N SER A 491 15.78 -16.05 -7.37
CA SER A 491 15.57 -15.34 -6.10
C SER A 491 16.69 -14.36 -5.69
N ASP A 492 17.79 -14.27 -6.45
CA ASP A 492 18.79 -13.20 -6.35
C ASP A 492 18.67 -12.14 -7.47
N HIS A 493 17.56 -12.17 -8.20
CA HIS A 493 17.25 -11.35 -9.37
C HIS A 493 18.23 -11.55 -10.56
N THR A 494 18.96 -12.68 -10.61
CA THR A 494 19.67 -13.07 -11.84
C THR A 494 18.67 -13.66 -12.86
N PRO A 495 18.81 -13.37 -14.17
CA PRO A 495 17.91 -13.94 -15.18
C PRO A 495 17.89 -15.47 -15.23
N THR A 496 16.72 -16.05 -15.49
CA THR A 496 16.62 -17.42 -15.99
C THR A 496 17.07 -17.48 -17.47
N PRO A 497 17.12 -18.66 -18.11
CA PRO A 497 17.62 -18.79 -19.49
C PRO A 497 16.71 -18.21 -20.60
N ASP A 498 15.45 -17.92 -20.30
CA ASP A 498 14.39 -17.51 -21.25
C ASP A 498 14.17 -15.97 -21.29
#